data_AF-A0A7C4YDQ4-F1
#
_entry.id   AF-A0A7C4YDQ4-F1
#
_cell.length_a   1.000
_cell.length_b   1.000
_cell.length_c   1.000
_cell.angle_alpha   90.00
_cell.angle_beta   90.00
_cell.angle_gamma   90.00
#
_symmetry.space_group_name_H-M   'P 1'
#
loop_
_entity.id
_entity.type
_entity.pdbx_description
1 polymer ?
#
loop_
_entity_poly.entity_id
_entity_poly.type
_entity_poly.pdbx_seq_one_letter_code
_entity_poly.pdbx_strand_id
1 'polypeptide(L)'
;EVGEYYGEYAASLALMSAELVMQNAKQIRPENEEGLRVLLEALISCGVAMSIAGSSRPCSGAEHLFSHALDIIKPNSSMHGERCGVGTIMMAYLHGTDWKRIQETLKTIGAPTNAKELGLTEEDVIEALYMAPSVRPERYTILSKLKLSLEECRRIAKETEVI
;
A
#
# COMPACT_ATOMS: atom_id res chain seq x y z
N GLU A 1 -13.42 -16.90 -2.04
CA GLU A 1 -12.17 -16.71 -2.82
C GLU A 1 -12.43 -17.13 -4.26
N VAL A 2 -11.75 -16.52 -5.24
CA VAL A 2 -12.02 -16.72 -6.68
C VAL A 2 -11.24 -17.87 -7.32
N GLY A 3 -10.51 -18.67 -6.52
CA GLY A 3 -9.77 -19.84 -7.01
C GLY A 3 -8.56 -19.53 -7.88
N GLU A 4 -7.97 -18.33 -7.75
CA GLU A 4 -6.77 -17.95 -8.49
C GLU A 4 -5.51 -18.67 -7.95
N TYR A 5 -4.49 -18.81 -8.80
CA TYR A 5 -3.20 -19.37 -8.39
C TYR A 5 -2.59 -18.53 -7.27
N TYR A 6 -2.21 -19.20 -6.17
CA TYR A 6 -1.50 -18.62 -5.05
C TYR A 6 -0.10 -19.23 -4.95
N GLY A 7 0.91 -18.46 -5.36
CA GLY A 7 2.31 -18.85 -5.21
C GLY A 7 2.79 -18.60 -3.79
N GLU A 8 2.63 -19.56 -2.88
CA GLU A 8 2.99 -19.44 -1.45
C GLU A 8 4.46 -19.01 -1.23
N TYR A 9 5.38 -19.53 -2.03
CA TYR A 9 6.79 -19.14 -1.99
C TYR A 9 6.99 -17.66 -2.35
N ALA A 10 6.34 -17.18 -3.41
CA ALA A 10 6.41 -15.79 -3.82
C ALA A 10 5.77 -14.85 -2.80
N ALA A 11 4.65 -15.26 -2.20
CA ALA A 11 4.00 -14.51 -1.13
C ALA A 11 4.89 -14.39 0.12
N SER A 12 5.52 -15.50 0.53
CA SER A 12 6.43 -15.53 1.68
C SER A 12 7.66 -14.64 1.47
N LEU A 13 8.24 -14.65 0.27
CA LEU A 13 9.38 -13.81 -0.07
C LEU A 13 9.04 -12.31 -0.03
N ALA A 14 7.87 -11.94 -0.56
CA ALA A 14 7.40 -10.55 -0.51
C ALA A 14 7.07 -10.10 0.92
N LEU A 15 6.44 -10.96 1.72
CA LEU A 15 6.17 -10.68 3.14
C LEU A 15 7.46 -10.45 3.93
N MET A 16 8.44 -11.34 3.77
CA MET A 16 9.75 -11.22 4.42
C MET A 16 10.44 -9.89 4.03
N SER A 17 10.31 -9.48 2.78
CA SER A 17 10.86 -8.21 2.28
C SER A 17 10.24 -7.00 2.98
N ALA A 18 8.91 -7.00 3.14
CA ALA A 18 8.22 -5.95 3.88
C ALA A 18 8.59 -5.95 5.38
N GLU A 19 8.66 -7.12 6.01
CA GLU A 19 9.05 -7.26 7.41
C GLU A 19 10.48 -6.75 7.67
N LEU A 20 11.43 -7.06 6.79
CA LEU A 20 12.81 -6.59 6.90
C LEU A 20 12.88 -5.06 6.88
N VAL A 21 12.14 -4.41 5.98
CA VAL A 21 12.03 -2.94 5.91
C VAL A 21 11.42 -2.38 7.19
N MET A 22 10.31 -2.96 7.67
CA MET A 22 9.66 -2.49 8.89
C MET A 22 10.55 -2.63 10.14
N GLN A 23 11.30 -3.74 10.26
CA GLN A 23 12.21 -3.97 11.38
C GLN A 23 13.40 -2.99 11.36
N ASN A 24 13.86 -2.59 10.18
CA ASN A 24 15.01 -1.70 9.99
C ASN A 24 14.64 -0.25 9.70
N ALA A 25 13.38 0.15 9.91
CA ALA A 25 12.86 1.48 9.56
C ALA A 25 13.74 2.63 10.07
N LYS A 26 14.27 2.55 11.30
CA LYS A 26 15.15 3.57 11.88
C LYS A 26 16.48 3.77 11.12
N GLN A 27 16.92 2.76 10.37
CA GLN A 27 18.12 2.82 9.53
C GLN A 27 17.83 3.46 8.18
N ILE A 28 16.59 3.40 7.69
CA ILE A 28 16.17 3.93 6.39
C ILE A 28 15.99 5.44 6.51
N ARG A 29 17.09 6.17 6.34
CA ARG A 29 17.17 7.64 6.41
C ARG A 29 18.28 8.16 5.49
N PRO A 30 18.28 9.45 5.13
CA PRO A 30 19.33 10.05 4.32
C PRO A 30 20.73 9.76 4.89
N GLU A 31 21.70 9.56 4.00
CA GLU A 31 23.12 9.36 4.34
C GLU A 31 23.42 8.10 5.18
N ASN A 32 22.53 7.10 5.17
CA ASN A 32 22.76 5.80 5.82
C ASN A 32 22.84 4.67 4.78
N GLU A 33 24.07 4.23 4.46
CA GLU A 33 24.33 3.17 3.47
C GLU A 33 23.68 1.82 3.84
N GLU A 34 23.64 1.48 5.13
CA GLU A 34 23.06 0.21 5.57
C GLU A 34 21.55 0.21 5.40
N GLY A 35 20.89 1.31 5.74
CA GLY A 35 19.46 1.48 5.47
C GLY A 35 19.13 1.43 3.99
N LEU A 36 19.97 2.04 3.14
CA LEU A 36 19.82 1.96 1.70
C LEU A 36 19.96 0.52 1.19
N ARG A 37 20.96 -0.23 1.68
CA ARG A 37 21.16 -1.64 1.33
C ARG A 37 19.94 -2.49 1.66
N VAL A 38 19.42 -2.37 2.88
CA VAL A 38 18.22 -3.10 3.31
C VAL A 38 17.03 -2.82 2.39
N LEU A 39 16.80 -1.54 2.05
CA LEU A 39 15.73 -1.16 1.14
C LEU A 39 15.90 -1.76 -0.26
N LEU A 40 17.12 -1.69 -0.82
CA LEU A 40 17.41 -2.23 -2.14
C LEU A 40 17.23 -3.75 -2.20
N GLU A 41 17.73 -4.48 -1.21
CA GLU A 41 17.60 -5.95 -1.13
C GLU A 41 16.13 -6.38 -1.03
N ALA A 42 15.33 -5.65 -0.25
CA ALA A 42 13.89 -5.88 -0.17
C ALA A 42 13.19 -5.63 -1.52
N LEU A 43 13.51 -4.53 -2.21
CA LEU A 43 12.94 -4.22 -3.53
C LEU A 43 13.32 -5.26 -4.61
N ILE A 44 14.58 -5.71 -4.61
CA ILE A 44 15.05 -6.79 -5.50
C ILE A 44 14.28 -8.08 -5.20
N SER A 45 14.11 -8.43 -3.93
CA SER A 45 13.37 -9.61 -3.49
C SER A 45 11.90 -9.57 -3.92
N CYS A 46 11.25 -8.41 -3.87
CA CYS A 46 9.92 -8.20 -4.45
C CYS A 46 9.90 -8.47 -5.97
N GLY A 47 10.93 -8.02 -6.71
CA GLY A 47 11.08 -8.32 -8.14
C GLY A 47 11.22 -9.81 -8.44
N VAL A 48 11.98 -10.53 -7.63
CA VAL A 48 12.11 -12.00 -7.70
C VAL A 48 10.78 -12.67 -7.38
N ALA A 49 10.08 -12.24 -6.33
CA ALA A 49 8.76 -12.76 -5.96
C ALA A 49 7.75 -12.63 -7.11
N MET A 50 7.67 -11.47 -7.75
CA MET A 50 6.79 -11.27 -8.91
C MET A 50 7.17 -12.16 -10.09
N SER A 51 8.47 -12.36 -10.33
CA SER A 51 8.96 -13.27 -11.39
C SER A 51 8.53 -14.72 -11.13
N ILE A 52 8.63 -15.19 -9.88
CA ILE A 52 8.21 -16.55 -9.49
C ILE A 52 6.69 -16.70 -9.61
N ALA A 53 5.93 -15.68 -9.20
CA ALA A 53 4.47 -15.71 -9.29
C ALA A 53 3.94 -15.56 -10.72
N GLY A 54 4.77 -15.15 -11.68
CA GLY A 54 4.35 -14.80 -13.04
C GLY A 54 3.38 -13.61 -13.08
N SER A 55 3.32 -12.81 -12.02
CA SER A 55 2.39 -11.69 -11.88
C SER A 55 2.84 -10.73 -10.77
N SER A 56 2.25 -9.53 -10.73
CA SER A 56 2.52 -8.57 -9.64
C SER A 56 1.78 -8.87 -8.33
N ARG A 57 0.97 -9.94 -8.26
CA ARG A 57 0.15 -10.28 -7.08
C ARG A 57 0.89 -10.22 -5.74
N PRO A 58 2.12 -10.75 -5.56
CA PRO A 58 2.76 -10.74 -4.25
C PRO A 58 3.17 -9.34 -3.78
N CYS A 59 3.26 -8.35 -4.67
CA CYS A 59 3.76 -7.01 -4.36
C CYS A 59 2.75 -5.90 -4.67
N SER A 60 1.56 -6.23 -5.15
CA SER A 60 0.57 -5.25 -5.61
C SER A 60 -0.86 -5.75 -5.37
N GLY A 61 -1.52 -5.13 -4.39
CA GLY A 61 -2.90 -5.40 -3.98
C GLY A 61 -3.79 -4.16 -4.07
N ALA A 62 -4.71 -4.02 -3.12
CA ALA A 62 -5.68 -2.93 -3.08
C ALA A 62 -5.04 -1.56 -2.82
N GLU A 63 -3.92 -1.53 -2.10
CA GLU A 63 -3.13 -0.32 -1.83
C GLU A 63 -2.54 0.27 -3.11
N HIS A 64 -2.13 -0.58 -4.05
CA HIS A 64 -1.69 -0.14 -5.38
C HIS A 64 -2.86 0.32 -6.24
N LEU A 65 -4.03 -0.34 -6.15
CA LEU A 65 -5.23 0.13 -6.85
C LEU A 65 -5.67 1.52 -6.37
N PHE A 66 -5.57 1.79 -5.06
CA PHE A 66 -5.75 3.13 -4.51
C PHE A 66 -4.74 4.13 -5.07
N SER A 67 -3.43 3.78 -5.10
CA SER A 67 -2.42 4.65 -5.73
C SER A 67 -2.73 4.94 -7.19
N HIS A 68 -3.18 3.96 -7.96
CA HIS A 68 -3.52 4.14 -9.37
C HIS A 68 -4.81 4.93 -9.57
N ALA A 69 -5.79 4.81 -8.67
CA ALA A 69 -6.96 5.68 -8.70
C ALA A 69 -6.55 7.15 -8.48
N LEU A 70 -5.59 7.42 -7.59
CA LEU A 70 -5.01 8.75 -7.44
C LEU A 70 -4.26 9.23 -8.69
N ASP A 71 -3.59 8.36 -9.44
CA ASP A 71 -2.99 8.74 -10.75
C ASP A 71 -4.05 9.25 -11.73
N ILE A 72 -5.28 8.74 -11.65
CA ILE A 72 -6.40 9.12 -12.53
C ILE A 72 -7.03 10.43 -12.06
N ILE A 73 -7.32 10.55 -10.75
CA ILE A 73 -8.01 11.71 -10.17
C ILE A 73 -7.10 12.94 -10.16
N LYS A 74 -5.85 12.76 -9.72
CA LYS A 74 -4.89 13.85 -9.51
C LYS A 74 -3.47 13.43 -9.89
N PRO A 75 -3.17 13.39 -11.20
CA PRO A 75 -1.86 13.02 -11.71
C PRO A 75 -0.75 13.88 -11.09
N ASN A 76 0.42 13.26 -10.84
CA ASN A 76 1.62 13.94 -10.34
C ASN A 76 1.47 14.67 -8.99
N SER A 77 0.53 14.23 -8.14
CA SER A 77 0.31 14.81 -6.80
C SER A 77 1.39 14.43 -5.78
N SER A 78 1.90 13.19 -5.84
CA SER A 78 2.88 12.63 -4.90
C SER A 78 3.59 11.41 -5.50
N MET A 79 4.64 10.93 -4.84
CA MET A 79 5.40 9.76 -5.31
C MET A 79 4.55 8.49 -5.20
N HIS A 80 4.81 7.52 -6.09
CA HIS A 80 4.08 6.25 -6.10
C HIS A 80 4.17 5.50 -4.75
N GLY A 81 5.38 5.40 -4.18
CA GLY A 81 5.59 4.72 -2.90
C GLY A 81 4.86 5.37 -1.72
N GLU A 82 4.74 6.70 -1.72
CA GLU A 82 4.01 7.45 -0.68
C GLU A 82 2.51 7.13 -0.72
N ARG A 83 1.93 7.13 -1.92
CA ARG A 83 0.52 6.79 -2.14
C ARG A 83 0.21 5.34 -1.80
N CYS A 84 1.08 4.41 -2.20
CA CYS A 84 0.97 3.01 -1.80
C CYS A 84 1.08 2.85 -0.28
N GLY A 85 1.98 3.57 0.38
CA GLY A 85 2.13 3.56 1.85
C GLY A 85 0.84 4.00 2.56
N VAL A 86 0.27 5.14 2.17
CA VAL A 86 -1.01 5.62 2.72
C VAL A 86 -2.17 4.67 2.41
N GLY A 87 -2.23 4.14 1.19
CA GLY A 87 -3.21 3.11 0.82
C GLY A 87 -3.10 1.88 1.73
N THR A 88 -1.87 1.46 2.05
CA THR A 88 -1.59 0.28 2.88
C THR A 88 -2.17 0.43 4.28
N ILE A 89 -2.15 1.63 4.87
CA ILE A 89 -2.77 1.91 6.17
C ILE A 89 -4.26 1.54 6.14
N MET A 90 -5.00 2.03 5.15
CA MET A 90 -6.44 1.75 5.01
C MET A 90 -6.72 0.28 4.69
N MET A 91 -5.91 -0.35 3.84
CA MET A 91 -6.10 -1.77 3.50
C MET A 91 -5.81 -2.68 4.68
N ALA A 92 -4.80 -2.38 5.49
CA ALA A 92 -4.50 -3.12 6.72
C ALA A 92 -5.67 -3.05 7.70
N TYR A 93 -6.28 -1.87 7.87
CA TYR A 93 -7.49 -1.71 8.67
C TYR A 93 -8.64 -2.59 8.17
N LEU A 94 -8.91 -2.58 6.86
CA LEU A 94 -9.95 -3.41 6.24
C LEU A 94 -9.70 -4.91 6.37
N HIS A 95 -8.43 -5.32 6.42
CA HIS A 95 -8.03 -6.70 6.69
C HIS A 95 -8.03 -7.07 8.18
N GLY A 96 -8.29 -6.11 9.08
CA GLY A 96 -8.27 -6.32 10.53
C GLY A 96 -6.86 -6.53 11.09
N THR A 97 -5.83 -6.02 10.40
CA THR A 97 -4.43 -6.10 10.84
C THR A 97 -3.96 -4.79 11.47
N ASP A 98 -2.73 -4.80 12.01
CA ASP A 98 -2.17 -3.67 12.75
C ASP A 98 -1.73 -2.52 11.82
N TRP A 99 -2.70 -1.73 11.37
CA TRP A 99 -2.48 -0.55 10.54
C TRP A 99 -1.69 0.55 11.27
N LYS A 100 -1.76 0.60 12.61
CA LYS A 100 -1.01 1.58 13.41
C LYS A 100 0.48 1.33 13.33
N ARG A 101 0.91 0.06 13.40
CA ARG A 101 2.31 -0.32 13.19
C ARG A 101 2.83 0.11 11.81
N ILE A 102 2.00 0.02 10.77
CA ILE A 102 2.37 0.49 9.42
C ILE A 102 2.50 2.01 9.41
N GLN A 103 1.51 2.73 9.96
CA GLN A 103 1.53 4.18 10.06
C GLN A 103 2.76 4.69 10.85
N GLU A 104 3.10 4.05 11.98
CA GLU A 104 4.29 4.37 12.79
C GLU A 104 5.61 4.11 12.04
N THR A 105 5.65 3.03 11.24
CA THR A 105 6.82 2.71 10.41
C THR A 105 7.02 3.80 9.34
N LEU A 106 5.95 4.21 8.65
CA LEU A 106 6.00 5.27 7.65
C LEU A 106 6.44 6.60 8.27
N LYS A 107 5.89 6.97 9.43
CA LYS A 107 6.33 8.15 10.20
C LYS A 107 7.82 8.07 10.56
N THR A 108 8.31 6.88 10.95
CA THR A 108 9.72 6.67 11.32
C THR A 108 10.68 6.95 10.16
N ILE A 109 10.31 6.58 8.93
CA ILE A 109 11.12 6.83 7.73
C ILE A 109 10.88 8.22 7.11
N GLY A 110 9.98 9.03 7.69
CA GLY A 110 9.61 10.35 7.18
C GLY A 110 8.70 10.32 5.95
N ALA A 111 7.99 9.21 5.71
CA ALA A 111 7.02 9.09 4.63
C ALA A 111 5.65 9.65 5.04
N PRO A 112 4.85 10.17 4.07
CA PRO A 112 3.48 10.61 4.31
C PRO A 112 2.59 9.51 4.88
N THR A 113 1.66 9.91 5.74
CA THR A 113 0.66 9.03 6.38
C THR A 113 -0.78 9.52 6.25
N ASN A 114 -0.99 10.72 5.72
CA ASN A 114 -2.32 11.31 5.54
C ASN A 114 -2.42 12.13 4.24
N ALA A 115 -3.63 12.51 3.89
CA ALA A 115 -3.95 13.26 2.67
C ALA A 115 -3.16 14.58 2.57
N LYS A 116 -3.06 15.31 3.68
CA LYS A 116 -2.37 16.61 3.73
C LYS A 116 -0.89 16.47 3.40
N GLU A 117 -0.21 15.47 3.95
CA GLU A 117 1.20 15.17 3.67
C GLU A 117 1.43 14.71 2.23
N LEU A 118 0.42 14.09 1.59
CA LEU A 118 0.43 13.75 0.17
C LEU A 118 0.07 14.91 -0.78
N GLY A 119 -0.30 16.09 -0.25
CA GLY A 119 -0.79 17.20 -1.08
C GLY A 119 -2.19 16.97 -1.67
N LEU A 120 -3.00 16.15 -1.00
CA LEU A 120 -4.35 15.76 -1.39
C LEU A 120 -5.41 16.41 -0.51
N THR A 121 -6.63 16.52 -1.03
CA THR A 121 -7.82 16.84 -0.23
C THR A 121 -8.40 15.57 0.40
N GLU A 122 -9.30 15.71 1.36
CA GLU A 122 -10.03 14.55 1.89
C GLU A 122 -10.85 13.86 0.79
N GLU A 123 -11.51 14.66 -0.05
CA GLU A 123 -12.28 14.17 -1.19
C GLU A 123 -11.44 13.37 -2.20
N ASP A 124 -10.20 13.79 -2.49
CA ASP A 124 -9.29 13.05 -3.37
C ASP A 124 -9.07 11.62 -2.85
N VAL A 125 -8.88 11.46 -1.53
CA VAL A 125 -8.69 10.14 -0.89
C VAL A 125 -9.96 9.31 -0.91
N ILE A 126 -11.10 9.91 -0.56
CA ILE A 126 -12.39 9.21 -0.51
C ILE A 126 -12.77 8.70 -1.90
N GLU A 127 -12.62 9.55 -2.92
CA GLU A 127 -12.92 9.19 -4.31
C GLU A 127 -11.96 8.11 -4.82
N ALA A 128 -10.66 8.21 -4.52
CA ALA A 128 -9.68 7.20 -4.90
C ALA A 128 -9.98 5.84 -4.27
N LEU A 129 -10.34 5.81 -2.98
CA LEU A 129 -10.68 4.58 -2.28
C LEU A 129 -11.94 3.92 -2.87
N TYR A 130 -12.94 4.72 -3.21
CA TYR A 130 -14.18 4.26 -3.85
C TYR A 130 -13.94 3.73 -5.28
N MET A 131 -13.08 4.41 -6.05
CA MET A 131 -12.79 4.07 -7.45
C MET A 131 -11.82 2.88 -7.59
N ALA A 132 -10.95 2.64 -6.61
CA ALA A 132 -9.87 1.65 -6.67
C ALA A 132 -10.26 0.27 -7.23
N PRO A 133 -11.40 -0.36 -6.85
CA PRO A 133 -11.81 -1.66 -7.42
C PRO A 133 -12.01 -1.66 -8.94
N SER A 134 -12.35 -0.51 -9.50
CA SER A 134 -12.65 -0.35 -10.94
C SER A 134 -11.40 -0.13 -11.79
N VAL A 135 -10.25 0.15 -11.18
CA VAL A 135 -8.98 0.38 -11.89
C VAL A 135 -8.49 -0.92 -12.57
N ARG A 136 -8.69 -2.06 -11.91
CA ARG A 136 -8.40 -3.41 -12.43
C ARG A 136 -9.50 -4.38 -11.99
N PRO A 137 -10.66 -4.37 -12.65
CA PRO A 137 -11.83 -5.16 -12.22
C PRO A 137 -11.57 -6.66 -12.15
N GLU A 138 -10.61 -7.17 -12.93
CA GLU A 138 -10.17 -8.57 -12.93
C GLU A 138 -9.36 -8.96 -11.68
N ARG A 139 -8.81 -7.98 -10.94
CA ARG A 139 -8.02 -8.20 -9.73
C ARG A 139 -8.91 -8.14 -8.50
N TYR A 140 -9.35 -9.31 -8.03
CA TYR A 140 -10.10 -9.41 -6.78
C TYR A 140 -9.24 -8.98 -5.57
N THR A 141 -9.79 -8.10 -4.73
CA THR A 141 -9.15 -7.60 -3.48
C THR A 141 -10.18 -7.46 -2.35
N ILE A 142 -9.75 -7.00 -1.17
CA ILE A 142 -10.66 -6.68 -0.06
C ILE A 142 -11.73 -5.66 -0.44
N LEU A 143 -11.39 -4.69 -1.30
CA LEU A 143 -12.35 -3.69 -1.75
C LEU A 143 -13.41 -4.29 -2.69
N SER A 144 -13.04 -5.27 -3.51
CA SER A 144 -13.98 -6.06 -4.33
C SER A 144 -14.95 -6.88 -3.48
N LYS A 145 -14.48 -7.36 -2.32
CA LYS A 145 -15.28 -8.13 -1.35
C LYS A 145 -16.29 -7.26 -0.61
N LEU A 146 -15.83 -6.10 -0.12
CA LEU A 146 -16.63 -5.24 0.76
C LEU A 146 -17.60 -4.34 0.00
N LYS A 147 -17.30 -3.98 -1.27
CA LYS A 147 -18.16 -3.11 -2.10
C LYS A 147 -18.59 -1.83 -1.36
N LEU A 148 -17.59 -1.11 -0.87
CA LEU A 148 -17.76 0.06 -0.03
C LEU A 148 -18.53 1.19 -0.74
N SER A 149 -19.44 1.83 -0.01
CA SER A 149 -20.04 3.11 -0.37
C SER A 149 -19.07 4.28 -0.11
N LEU A 150 -19.36 5.46 -0.67
CA LEU A 150 -18.60 6.69 -0.38
C LEU A 150 -18.60 7.05 1.12
N GLU A 151 -19.72 6.82 1.81
CA GLU A 151 -19.82 7.06 3.26
C GLU A 151 -18.91 6.12 4.05
N GLU A 152 -18.85 4.84 3.67
CA GLU A 152 -17.93 3.88 4.29
C GLU A 152 -16.47 4.22 3.98
N CYS A 153 -16.16 4.64 2.75
CA CYS A 153 -14.81 5.09 2.39
C CYS A 153 -14.37 6.28 3.25
N ARG A 154 -15.26 7.27 3.44
CA ARG A 154 -15.03 8.41 4.33
C ARG A 154 -14.82 7.99 5.78
N ARG A 155 -15.64 7.05 6.28
CA ARG A 155 -15.50 6.54 7.64
C ARG A 155 -14.15 5.83 7.84
N ILE A 156 -13.77 4.96 6.91
CA ILE A 156 -12.48 4.23 6.95
C ILE A 156 -11.32 5.22 6.97
N ALA A 157 -11.29 6.17 6.04
CA ALA A 157 -10.19 7.14 5.96
C ALA A 157 -10.03 7.95 7.26
N LYS A 158 -11.15 8.31 7.93
CA LYS A 158 -11.15 8.96 9.27
C LYS A 158 -10.68 8.04 10.38
N GLU A 159 -11.21 6.81 10.44
CA GLU A 159 -10.85 5.81 11.46
C GLU A 159 -9.37 5.45 11.41
N THR A 160 -8.74 5.55 10.23
CA THR A 160 -7.31 5.30 10.03
C THR A 160 -6.44 6.55 10.06
N GLU A 161 -7.00 7.71 10.42
CA GLU A 161 -6.28 8.99 10.49
C GLU A 161 -5.61 9.41 9.16
N VAL A 162 -6.11 8.93 8.03
CA VAL A 162 -5.63 9.32 6.70
C VAL A 162 -6.25 10.65 6.26
N ILE A 163 -7.47 10.94 6.74
CA ILE A 163 -8.12 12.24 6.64
C ILE A 163 -8.55 12.73 8.02
#